data_AF-A0A6B1GXG6-F1
#
_entry.id   AF-A0A6B1GXG6-F1
#
_cell.length_a   1.000
_cell.length_b   1.000
_cell.length_c   1.000
_cell.angle_alpha   90.00
_cell.angle_beta   90.00
_cell.angle_gamma   90.00
#
_symmetry.space_group_name_H-M   'P 1'
#
loop_
_entity.id
_entity.type
_entity.pdbx_description
1 polymer ?
#
loop_
_entity_poly.entity_id
_entity_poly.type
_entity_poly.pdbx_seq_one_letter_code
_entity_poly.pdbx_strand_id
1 'polypeptide(L)'
;MMRQTCGLVLAAILGVSAALSAQGTSYVLIGDSDKERDVLLSVHNPTGQSQSFDILPIAADTSGINRSASATRVEVPAGRTMIYSDLAEGGPTMVELTTHGELTFQAFLMPLNSSGKRVGLREQIPIVDSERLIRGGSWAFVSGLRRDVHDRSDYAILNLSHASNRCEHRVRSHEGHWARESTVLNHHPLSLTYVSDVLLVVGVELGDRYTISTNCTDSFYVAALVTDGWNHQVSVLEPSQSGVSSLTPPGYGEPPPAPNPETPDPPPPSGCTQGWVCVDLKGTFHRATTGRPSYETRLNTPAGTYQRVVFRFKVHHGGWNRVSSRNQNLFWLAREKHVDLFGFGVAKGPGGPAQVFYRTDWGINHVNKQRVVKHYLMRAGQTYDVMYDFDAAGGRIVLTLTDSAGNEVMRSEGQPNISEIPFAEGQRIAVGFGFRGEHDNEPAQPGWRWSDLHIELLPK
;
A
#
# COMPACT_ATOMS: atom_id res chain seq x y z
N MET A 1 78.71 23.17 12.85
CA MET A 1 77.53 24.06 12.85
C MET A 1 76.29 23.20 12.63
N MET A 2 75.25 23.40 13.46
CA MET A 2 73.86 22.93 13.34
C MET A 2 73.62 21.41 13.29
N ARG A 3 73.40 20.75 14.45
CA ARG A 3 72.18 20.61 15.29
C ARG A 3 71.22 19.51 14.81
N GLN A 4 71.32 18.37 15.49
CA GLN A 4 70.30 17.34 15.67
C GLN A 4 68.95 17.95 16.07
N THR A 5 67.88 17.50 15.43
CA THR A 5 66.50 17.61 15.94
C THR A 5 65.90 16.22 16.06
N CYS A 6 65.64 15.87 17.32
CA CYS A 6 64.94 14.70 17.81
C CYS A 6 63.45 14.82 17.39
N GLY A 7 62.94 13.86 16.61
CA GLY A 7 61.53 13.76 16.25
C GLY A 7 60.79 12.88 17.24
N LEU A 8 59.97 13.51 18.10
CA LEU A 8 59.12 12.87 19.10
C LEU A 8 58.03 12.02 18.40
N VAL A 9 57.93 10.75 18.80
CA VAL A 9 56.81 9.86 18.48
C VAL A 9 55.61 10.28 19.32
N LEU A 10 54.57 10.82 18.68
CA LEU A 10 53.27 11.05 19.31
C LEU A 10 52.34 9.88 18.95
N ALA A 11 52.38 8.81 19.73
CA ALA A 11 51.38 7.76 19.67
C ALA A 11 50.08 8.29 20.29
N ALA A 12 49.16 8.76 19.46
CA ALA A 12 47.81 9.08 19.87
C ALA A 12 47.11 7.78 20.29
N ILE A 13 46.93 7.59 21.60
CA ILE A 13 46.04 6.58 22.17
C ILE A 13 44.62 7.06 21.83
N LEU A 14 44.10 6.61 20.69
CA LEU A 14 42.66 6.62 20.40
C LEU A 14 42.01 5.73 21.46
N GLY A 15 41.43 6.36 22.47
CA GLY A 15 40.53 5.70 23.40
C GLY A 15 39.35 5.16 22.59
N VAL A 16 39.39 3.87 22.27
CA VAL A 16 38.23 3.14 21.76
C VAL A 16 37.21 3.18 22.88
N SER A 17 36.18 4.01 22.72
CA SER A 17 34.98 3.91 23.53
C SER A 17 34.51 2.47 23.40
N ALA A 18 34.66 1.68 24.47
CA ALA A 18 34.02 0.39 24.56
C ALA A 18 32.51 0.66 24.49
N ALA A 19 31.94 0.57 23.29
CA ALA A 19 30.51 0.47 23.15
C ALA A 19 30.14 -0.76 23.97
N LEU A 20 29.39 -0.54 25.06
CA LEU A 20 28.73 -1.62 25.76
C LEU A 20 27.86 -2.31 24.70
N SER A 21 28.33 -3.45 24.20
CA SER A 21 27.57 -4.28 23.26
C SER A 21 26.30 -4.69 24.01
N ALA A 22 25.19 -4.03 23.72
CA ALA A 22 23.92 -4.38 24.32
C ALA A 22 23.61 -5.83 23.95
N GLN A 23 23.35 -6.67 24.95
CA GLN A 23 22.79 -7.99 24.72
C GLN A 23 21.43 -7.78 24.07
N GLY A 24 21.28 -8.32 22.85
CA GLY A 24 20.03 -8.28 22.11
C GLY A 24 19.36 -9.65 22.18
N THR A 25 18.04 -9.66 22.29
CA THR A 25 17.23 -10.87 22.14
C THR A 25 16.40 -10.75 20.87
N SER A 26 16.41 -11.81 20.07
CA SER A 26 15.63 -11.90 18.85
C SER A 26 14.97 -13.27 18.74
N TYR A 27 13.91 -13.37 17.94
CA TYR A 27 13.11 -14.58 17.82
C TYR A 27 13.01 -15.01 16.36
N VAL A 28 13.22 -16.29 16.10
CA VAL A 28 13.02 -16.90 14.79
C VAL A 28 11.80 -17.80 14.85
N LEU A 29 10.89 -17.62 13.91
CA LEU A 29 9.74 -18.49 13.76
C LEU A 29 10.11 -19.74 12.95
N ILE A 30 9.85 -20.91 13.52
CA ILE A 30 9.86 -22.19 12.82
C ILE A 30 8.41 -22.68 12.76
N GLY A 31 7.88 -22.78 11.53
CA GLY A 31 6.53 -23.29 11.31
C GLY A 31 6.42 -24.79 11.58
N ASP A 32 5.28 -25.38 11.25
CA ASP A 32 5.16 -26.83 11.35
C ASP A 32 6.25 -27.49 10.49
N SER A 33 6.94 -28.45 11.09
CA SER A 33 8.02 -29.18 10.43
C SER A 33 7.38 -30.27 9.57
N ASP A 34 6.74 -29.88 8.48
CA ASP A 34 6.55 -30.82 7.38
C ASP A 34 7.97 -31.31 7.01
N LYS A 35 8.14 -32.62 6.81
CA LYS A 35 9.42 -33.26 6.42
C LYS A 35 10.05 -32.69 5.13
N GLU A 36 9.39 -31.70 4.53
CA GLU A 36 9.69 -31.03 3.28
C GLU A 36 10.41 -29.69 3.50
N ARG A 37 10.80 -29.32 4.73
CA ARG A 37 11.44 -28.03 5.01
C ARG A 37 12.54 -28.12 6.07
N ASP A 38 13.54 -27.27 5.89
CA ASP A 38 14.63 -27.05 6.85
C ASP A 38 14.78 -25.54 7.11
N VAL A 39 15.07 -25.16 8.34
CA VAL A 39 15.32 -23.76 8.72
C VAL A 39 16.81 -23.58 8.97
N LEU A 40 17.42 -22.66 8.23
CA LEU A 40 18.83 -22.32 8.34
C LEU A 40 19.00 -20.98 9.04
N LEU A 41 19.83 -20.95 10.07
CA LEU A 41 20.30 -19.72 10.71
C LEU A 41 21.72 -19.43 10.25
N SER A 42 21.91 -18.36 9.49
CA SER A 42 23.23 -17.81 9.17
C SER A 42 23.60 -16.75 10.20
N VAL A 43 24.76 -16.95 10.84
CA VAL A 43 25.28 -16.04 11.88
C VAL A 43 26.63 -15.53 11.45
N HIS A 44 26.76 -14.22 11.33
CA HIS A 44 28.01 -13.57 10.95
C HIS A 44 28.58 -12.76 12.12
N ASN A 45 29.86 -13.00 12.41
CA ASN A 45 30.66 -12.23 13.36
C ASN A 45 31.55 -11.23 12.60
N PRO A 46 31.22 -9.94 12.59
CA PRO A 46 32.00 -8.91 11.91
C PRO A 46 33.27 -8.50 12.69
N THR A 47 33.43 -8.95 13.93
CA THR A 47 34.48 -8.47 14.83
C THR A 47 35.80 -9.24 14.67
N GLY A 48 36.88 -8.67 15.21
CA GLY A 48 38.20 -9.31 15.29
C GLY A 48 38.36 -10.30 16.44
N GLN A 49 37.31 -10.55 17.22
CA GLN A 49 37.31 -11.48 18.37
C GLN A 49 36.20 -12.52 18.20
N SER A 50 36.36 -13.70 18.81
CA SER A 50 35.25 -14.65 18.88
C SER A 50 34.10 -14.05 19.68
N GLN A 51 32.87 -14.28 19.23
CA GLN A 51 31.64 -13.85 19.88
C GLN A 51 30.76 -15.09 20.11
N SER A 52 29.78 -14.99 21.00
CA SER A 52 28.82 -16.08 21.21
C SER A 52 27.38 -15.60 21.23
N PHE A 53 26.47 -16.55 21.07
CA PHE A 53 25.05 -16.37 21.28
C PHE A 53 24.46 -17.63 21.91
N ASP A 54 23.33 -17.47 22.58
CA ASP A 54 22.55 -18.58 23.13
C ASP A 54 21.34 -18.87 22.23
N ILE A 55 21.01 -20.15 22.05
CA ILE A 55 19.83 -20.64 21.34
C ILE A 55 18.90 -21.32 22.34
N LEU A 56 17.63 -20.92 22.38
CA LEU A 56 16.61 -21.55 23.20
C LEU A 56 15.31 -21.79 22.40
N PRO A 57 14.98 -23.04 22.03
CA PRO A 57 13.70 -23.35 21.41
C PRO A 57 12.56 -23.30 22.45
N ILE A 58 11.44 -22.70 22.06
CA ILE A 58 10.20 -22.57 22.83
C ILE A 58 9.08 -23.13 21.96
N ALA A 59 8.54 -24.28 22.35
CA ALA A 59 7.48 -24.96 21.61
C ALA A 59 6.22 -24.08 21.50
N ALA A 60 5.49 -24.19 20.39
CA ALA A 60 4.23 -23.47 20.21
C ALA A 60 3.21 -23.82 21.32
N ASP A 61 2.37 -22.84 21.63
CA ASP A 61 1.33 -22.87 22.65
C ASP A 61 1.84 -23.17 24.08
N THR A 62 3.14 -22.93 24.33
CA THR A 62 3.73 -22.96 25.66
C THR A 62 4.13 -21.55 26.13
N SER A 63 4.24 -21.39 27.44
CA SER A 63 4.68 -20.14 28.07
C SER A 63 6.20 -20.09 28.15
N GLY A 64 6.86 -19.21 27.38
CA GLY A 64 8.32 -19.11 27.33
C GLY A 64 8.97 -18.58 28.61
N ILE A 65 8.17 -18.03 29.55
CA ILE A 65 8.66 -17.68 30.89
C ILE A 65 8.86 -18.93 31.77
N ASN A 66 8.18 -20.05 31.46
CA ASN A 66 8.31 -21.30 32.19
C ASN A 66 9.31 -22.22 31.47
N ARG A 67 10.59 -21.85 31.54
CA ARG A 67 11.67 -22.52 30.81
C ARG A 67 11.97 -23.89 31.44
N SER A 68 11.70 -24.98 30.71
CA SER A 68 12.11 -26.34 31.08
C SER A 68 13.45 -26.74 30.47
N ALA A 69 13.80 -26.17 29.32
CA ALA A 69 15.06 -26.39 28.62
C ALA A 69 16.11 -25.32 28.98
N SER A 70 17.39 -25.71 29.00
CA SER A 70 18.51 -24.78 29.11
C SER A 70 18.91 -24.27 27.72
N ALA A 71 19.33 -23.01 27.63
CA ALA A 71 19.82 -22.45 26.38
C ALA A 71 21.19 -23.06 26.00
N THR A 72 21.39 -23.29 24.70
CA THR A 72 22.65 -23.81 24.15
C THR A 72 23.52 -22.65 23.70
N ARG A 73 24.70 -22.50 24.33
CA ARG A 73 25.69 -21.50 23.89
C ARG A 73 26.44 -21.96 22.65
N VAL A 74 26.58 -21.06 21.68
CA VAL A 74 27.26 -21.27 20.42
C VAL A 74 28.32 -20.19 20.21
N GLU A 75 29.54 -20.62 19.90
CA GLU A 75 30.66 -19.73 19.58
C GLU A 75 30.76 -19.50 18.06
N VAL A 76 30.99 -18.24 17.68
CA VAL A 76 31.18 -17.79 16.30
C VAL A 76 32.57 -17.16 16.19
N PRO A 77 33.53 -17.80 15.48
CA PRO A 77 34.89 -17.27 15.38
C PRO A 77 34.94 -15.88 14.73
N ALA A 78 35.98 -15.11 15.08
CA ALA A 78 36.24 -13.78 14.52
C ALA A 78 36.19 -13.77 12.98
N GLY A 79 35.46 -12.80 12.40
CA GLY A 79 35.35 -12.60 10.95
C GLY A 79 34.69 -13.75 10.17
N ARG A 80 33.99 -14.68 10.84
CA ARG A 80 33.36 -15.85 10.20
C ARG A 80 31.85 -15.73 10.10
N THR A 81 31.31 -16.41 9.09
CA THR A 81 29.88 -16.72 8.97
C THR A 81 29.69 -18.20 9.16
N MET A 82 28.82 -18.56 10.09
CA MET A 82 28.41 -19.93 10.38
C MET A 82 26.97 -20.15 9.91
N ILE A 83 26.61 -21.38 9.58
CA ILE A 83 25.25 -21.77 9.22
C ILE A 83 24.85 -22.93 10.11
N TYR A 84 23.72 -22.79 10.78
CA TYR A 84 23.13 -23.80 11.67
C TYR A 84 21.80 -24.28 11.07
N SER A 85 21.52 -25.57 11.21
CA SER A 85 20.21 -26.20 10.93
C SER A 85 19.69 -26.83 12.22
N ASP A 86 18.53 -27.49 12.15
CA ASP A 86 17.99 -28.32 13.24
C ASP A 86 17.84 -27.53 14.56
N LEU A 87 17.40 -26.27 14.44
CA LEU A 87 17.30 -25.33 15.56
C LEU A 87 16.21 -25.71 16.58
N ALA A 88 15.30 -26.59 16.18
CA ALA A 88 14.23 -27.13 17.00
C ALA A 88 13.84 -28.53 16.50
N GLU A 89 13.35 -29.37 17.41
CA GLU A 89 12.76 -30.67 17.11
C GLU A 89 11.28 -30.64 17.50
N GLY A 90 10.38 -31.16 16.64
CA GLY A 90 9.01 -31.49 17.04
C GLY A 90 7.93 -30.43 16.85
N GLY A 91 7.69 -29.99 15.60
CA GLY A 91 6.57 -29.13 15.25
C GLY A 91 6.86 -27.63 15.38
N PRO A 92 5.83 -26.76 15.29
CA PRO A 92 6.01 -25.33 15.31
C PRO A 92 6.71 -24.84 16.58
N THR A 93 7.75 -24.02 16.41
CA THR A 93 8.63 -23.59 17.48
C THR A 93 9.07 -22.14 17.28
N MET A 94 9.19 -21.39 18.37
CA MET A 94 9.87 -20.09 18.39
C MET A 94 11.27 -20.28 18.96
N VAL A 95 12.30 -19.86 18.23
CA VAL A 95 13.70 -19.95 18.69
C VAL A 95 14.13 -18.58 19.19
N GLU A 96 14.40 -18.48 20.49
CA GLU A 96 15.02 -17.31 21.12
C GLU A 96 16.54 -17.34 20.87
N LEU A 97 17.06 -16.22 20.37
CA LEU A 97 18.48 -15.98 20.13
C LEU A 97 18.92 -14.84 21.05
N THR A 98 19.90 -15.08 21.93
CA THR A 98 20.44 -14.04 22.82
C THR A 98 21.91 -13.81 22.50
N THR A 99 22.27 -12.59 22.09
CA THR A 99 23.64 -12.26 21.70
C THR A 99 24.52 -11.91 22.88
N HIS A 100 25.79 -12.34 22.81
CA HIS A 100 26.86 -11.98 23.75
C HIS A 100 27.97 -11.26 23.00
N GLY A 101 27.58 -10.22 22.26
CA GLY A 101 28.48 -9.47 21.40
C GLY A 101 27.81 -8.92 20.15
N GLU A 102 28.62 -8.42 19.22
CA GLU A 102 28.17 -7.94 17.92
C GLU A 102 28.06 -9.12 16.94
N LEU A 103 26.84 -9.62 16.73
CA LEU A 103 26.51 -10.67 15.77
C LEU A 103 25.36 -10.22 14.89
N THR A 104 25.39 -10.60 13.61
CA THR A 104 24.27 -10.39 12.68
C THR A 104 23.67 -11.72 12.28
N PHE A 105 22.34 -11.80 12.28
CA PHE A 105 21.60 -13.02 11.97
C PHE A 105 20.81 -12.87 10.67
N GLN A 106 20.74 -13.94 9.91
CA GLN A 106 19.78 -14.13 8.83
C GLN A 106 19.20 -15.53 8.96
N ALA A 107 17.90 -15.66 8.75
CA ALA A 107 17.23 -16.94 8.83
C ALA A 107 16.54 -17.24 7.50
N PHE A 108 16.60 -18.50 7.07
CA PHE A 108 16.10 -18.94 5.78
C PHE A 108 15.29 -20.22 5.93
N LEU A 109 14.24 -20.34 5.15
CA LEU A 109 13.51 -21.57 4.91
C LEU A 109 14.02 -22.21 3.61
N MET A 110 14.33 -23.49 3.68
CA MET A 110 14.79 -24.30 2.54
C MET A 110 13.81 -25.44 2.28
N PRO A 111 13.29 -25.58 1.05
CA PRO A 111 12.57 -26.79 0.67
C PRO A 111 13.48 -28.02 0.73
N LEU A 112 12.95 -29.13 1.20
CA LEU A 112 13.55 -30.46 1.13
C LEU A 112 12.76 -31.31 0.14
N ASN A 113 13.46 -32.09 -0.67
CA ASN A 113 12.82 -33.13 -1.46
C ASN A 113 12.50 -34.36 -0.59
N SER A 114 11.87 -35.37 -1.19
CA SER A 114 11.53 -36.64 -0.51
C SER A 114 12.73 -37.42 0.05
N SER A 115 13.97 -37.12 -0.36
CA SER A 115 15.19 -37.72 0.20
C SER A 115 15.81 -36.87 1.32
N GLY A 116 15.13 -35.80 1.78
CA GLY A 116 15.64 -34.89 2.80
C GLY A 116 16.76 -33.97 2.31
N LYS A 117 16.97 -33.87 1.00
CA LYS A 117 17.98 -32.99 0.40
C LYS A 117 17.35 -31.64 0.13
N ARG A 118 18.06 -30.57 0.50
CA ARG A 118 17.70 -29.19 0.17
C ARG A 118 17.61 -28.99 -1.35
N VAL A 119 16.48 -28.46 -1.81
CA VAL A 119 16.16 -28.17 -3.22
C VAL A 119 15.47 -26.81 -3.32
N GLY A 120 15.44 -26.21 -4.52
CA GLY A 120 14.74 -24.94 -4.75
C GLY A 120 15.46 -23.70 -4.23
N LEU A 121 14.73 -22.58 -4.19
CA LEU A 121 15.22 -21.30 -3.71
C LEU A 121 15.02 -21.18 -2.20
N ARG A 122 15.96 -20.52 -1.54
CA ARG A 122 15.84 -20.15 -0.12
C ARG A 122 14.88 -18.97 0.02
N GLU A 123 13.96 -19.05 0.97
CA GLU A 123 13.08 -17.94 1.34
C GLU A 123 13.57 -17.35 2.65
N GLN A 124 13.72 -16.03 2.75
CA GLN A 124 14.13 -15.39 4.00
C GLN A 124 12.96 -15.36 4.98
N ILE A 125 13.19 -15.83 6.21
CA ILE A 125 12.20 -15.71 7.30
C ILE A 125 12.57 -14.53 8.22
N PRO A 126 11.58 -13.80 8.74
CA PRO A 126 11.83 -12.66 9.60
C PRO A 126 12.43 -13.11 10.93
N ILE A 127 13.46 -12.38 11.35
CA ILE A 127 13.97 -12.40 12.71
C ILE A 127 13.27 -11.29 13.48
N VAL A 128 12.47 -11.62 14.49
CA VAL A 128 11.63 -10.67 15.20
C VAL A 128 12.37 -10.16 16.44
N ASP A 129 12.64 -8.87 16.47
CA ASP A 129 13.19 -8.16 17.63
C ASP A 129 12.18 -7.09 18.10
N SER A 130 12.58 -6.29 19.08
CA SER A 130 11.73 -5.21 19.61
C SER A 130 11.35 -4.14 18.57
N GLU A 131 12.13 -3.97 17.50
CA GLU A 131 11.86 -2.96 16.47
C GLU A 131 10.76 -3.41 15.50
N ARG A 132 10.59 -4.73 15.32
CA ARG A 132 9.56 -5.31 14.45
C ARG A 132 8.24 -5.56 15.14
N LEU A 133 8.13 -5.34 16.46
CA LEU A 133 6.90 -5.55 17.20
C LEU A 133 5.80 -4.56 16.79
N ILE A 134 4.60 -5.08 16.56
CA ILE A 134 3.38 -4.28 16.47
C ILE A 134 2.96 -3.92 17.89
N ARG A 135 2.72 -2.63 18.13
CA ARG A 135 2.24 -2.13 19.43
C ARG A 135 0.82 -2.63 19.71
N GLY A 136 0.55 -3.03 20.95
CA GLY A 136 -0.80 -3.35 21.43
C GLY A 136 -1.82 -2.24 21.14
N GLY A 137 -3.06 -2.63 20.88
CA GLY A 137 -4.16 -1.77 20.45
C GLY A 137 -4.16 -1.41 18.96
N SER A 138 -3.11 -1.81 18.21
CA SER A 138 -2.98 -1.54 16.78
C SER A 138 -3.35 -2.77 15.94
N TRP A 139 -3.90 -2.53 14.74
CA TRP A 139 -4.20 -3.60 13.79
C TRP A 139 -2.97 -3.91 12.92
N ALA A 140 -2.60 -5.18 12.86
CA ALA A 140 -1.67 -5.73 11.88
C ALA A 140 -2.45 -6.49 10.80
N PHE A 141 -1.96 -6.43 9.56
CA PHE A 141 -2.63 -7.03 8.40
C PHE A 141 -1.67 -7.96 7.66
N VAL A 142 -1.98 -9.25 7.59
CA VAL A 142 -1.23 -10.21 6.77
C VAL A 142 -2.10 -10.55 5.57
N SER A 143 -1.68 -10.09 4.39
CA SER A 143 -2.47 -10.14 3.14
C SER A 143 -1.82 -11.06 2.12
N GLY A 144 -2.62 -11.72 1.28
CA GLY A 144 -2.14 -12.64 0.24
C GLY A 144 -2.25 -14.12 0.61
N LEU A 145 -3.04 -14.42 1.65
CA LEU A 145 -3.34 -15.80 2.05
C LEU A 145 -4.16 -16.47 0.96
N ARG A 146 -3.86 -17.73 0.66
CA ARG A 146 -4.55 -18.54 -0.34
C ARG A 146 -4.66 -19.98 0.09
N ARG A 147 -5.70 -20.64 -0.40
CA ARG A 147 -5.95 -22.05 -0.20
C ARG A 147 -6.56 -22.63 -1.46
N ASP A 148 -5.96 -23.68 -1.97
CA ASP A 148 -6.61 -24.53 -2.97
C ASP A 148 -6.32 -26.01 -2.67
N VAL A 149 -6.34 -26.87 -3.69
CA VAL A 149 -6.06 -28.30 -3.50
C VAL A 149 -4.57 -28.63 -3.35
N HIS A 150 -3.68 -27.69 -3.65
CA HIS A 150 -2.21 -27.79 -3.52
C HIS A 150 -1.62 -26.68 -2.64
N ASP A 151 -2.27 -25.52 -2.59
CA ASP A 151 -1.82 -24.37 -1.82
C ASP A 151 -2.46 -24.36 -0.43
N ARG A 152 -1.65 -24.03 0.58
CA ARG A 152 -2.12 -23.82 1.96
C ARG A 152 -1.45 -22.60 2.57
N SER A 153 -2.15 -21.94 3.48
CA SER A 153 -1.62 -20.83 4.26
C SER A 153 -1.63 -21.17 5.73
N ASP A 154 -0.47 -21.12 6.36
CA ASP A 154 -0.34 -21.23 7.81
C ASP A 154 -0.21 -19.83 8.42
N TYR A 155 -0.65 -19.66 9.67
CA TYR A 155 -0.64 -18.38 10.35
C TYR A 155 0.04 -18.47 11.70
N ALA A 156 0.91 -17.50 12.01
CA ALA A 156 1.66 -17.45 13.25
C ALA A 156 1.45 -16.13 13.98
N ILE A 157 1.34 -16.22 15.30
CA ILE A 157 1.24 -15.08 16.22
C ILE A 157 2.29 -15.26 17.30
N LEU A 158 3.18 -14.28 17.45
CA LEU A 158 4.15 -14.22 18.53
C LEU A 158 3.69 -13.20 19.56
N ASN A 159 3.51 -13.65 20.80
CA ASN A 159 3.40 -12.77 21.95
C ASN A 159 4.77 -12.69 22.61
N LEU A 160 5.51 -11.62 22.36
CA LEU A 160 6.83 -11.41 22.98
C LEU A 160 6.75 -10.64 24.30
N SER A 161 5.54 -10.35 24.79
CA SER A 161 5.37 -9.77 26.13
C SER A 161 5.55 -10.84 27.21
N HIS A 162 5.99 -10.43 28.40
CA HIS A 162 6.08 -11.30 29.58
C HIS A 162 4.72 -11.47 30.30
N ALA A 163 3.62 -11.12 29.63
CA ALA A 163 2.25 -11.26 30.13
C ALA A 163 1.40 -12.02 29.10
N SER A 164 0.26 -12.55 29.54
CA SER A 164 -0.71 -13.13 28.62
C SER A 164 -1.30 -12.03 27.74
N ASN A 165 -1.47 -12.30 26.45
CA ASN A 165 -1.96 -11.30 25.50
C ASN A 165 -3.27 -11.76 24.86
N ARG A 166 -4.28 -10.90 24.81
CA ARG A 166 -5.58 -11.19 24.22
C ARG A 166 -5.65 -10.57 22.83
N CYS A 167 -5.81 -11.40 21.80
CA CYS A 167 -5.81 -10.97 20.40
C CYS A 167 -7.17 -11.20 19.74
N GLU A 168 -7.70 -10.18 19.06
CA GLU A 168 -8.82 -10.27 18.15
C GLU A 168 -8.31 -10.49 16.72
N HIS A 169 -8.87 -11.49 16.03
CA HIS A 169 -8.56 -11.85 14.66
C HIS A 169 -9.80 -11.72 13.77
N ARG A 170 -9.61 -11.20 12.56
CA ARG A 170 -10.66 -11.12 11.54
C ARG A 170 -10.12 -11.58 10.19
N VAL A 171 -10.90 -12.34 9.45
CA VAL A 171 -10.50 -12.89 8.15
C VAL A 171 -11.46 -12.42 7.07
N ARG A 172 -10.91 -11.76 6.05
CA ARG A 172 -11.69 -11.16 4.97
C ARG A 172 -11.08 -11.52 3.63
N SER A 173 -11.92 -11.82 2.65
CA SER A 173 -11.50 -11.96 1.25
C SER A 173 -11.06 -10.61 0.68
N HIS A 174 -10.31 -10.62 -0.42
CA HIS A 174 -9.95 -9.40 -1.13
C HIS A 174 -11.16 -8.61 -1.65
N GLU A 175 -12.30 -9.28 -1.84
CA GLU A 175 -13.58 -8.66 -2.25
C GLU A 175 -14.29 -7.94 -1.10
N GLY A 176 -13.82 -8.13 0.14
CA GLY A 176 -14.40 -7.51 1.33
C GLY A 176 -15.41 -8.39 2.06
N HIS A 177 -15.67 -9.61 1.59
CA HIS A 177 -16.52 -10.57 2.29
C HIS A 177 -15.81 -11.16 3.51
N TRP A 178 -16.48 -11.21 4.66
CA TRP A 178 -15.94 -11.82 5.86
C TRP A 178 -16.01 -13.35 5.75
N ALA A 179 -14.86 -14.01 5.82
CA ALA A 179 -14.80 -15.44 6.14
C ALA A 179 -14.98 -15.65 7.65
N ARG A 180 -14.43 -14.73 8.45
CA ARG A 180 -14.61 -14.68 9.90
C ARG A 180 -14.61 -13.25 10.38
N GLU A 181 -15.73 -12.80 10.94
CA GLU A 181 -15.89 -11.42 11.39
C GLU A 181 -15.07 -11.10 12.65
N SER A 182 -15.00 -12.03 13.59
CA SER A 182 -14.19 -11.89 14.81
C SER A 182 -13.96 -13.25 15.48
N THR A 183 -12.73 -13.48 15.94
CA THR A 183 -12.36 -14.55 16.87
C THR A 183 -11.36 -13.98 17.85
N VAL A 184 -11.55 -14.25 19.15
CA VAL A 184 -10.63 -13.82 20.19
C VAL A 184 -9.84 -15.03 20.70
N LEU A 185 -8.51 -14.93 20.68
CA LEU A 185 -7.60 -15.91 21.23
C LEU A 185 -6.82 -15.29 22.40
N ASN A 186 -6.45 -16.13 23.37
CA ASN A 186 -5.56 -15.75 24.46
C ASN A 186 -4.22 -16.47 24.24
N HIS A 187 -3.14 -15.71 24.29
CA HIS A 187 -1.78 -16.22 24.09
C HIS A 187 -1.02 -16.22 25.42
N HIS A 188 -0.19 -17.24 25.62
CA HIS A 188 0.68 -17.34 26.78
C HIS A 188 1.76 -16.24 26.75
N PRO A 189 2.36 -15.87 27.89
CA PRO A 189 3.54 -15.02 27.93
C PRO A 189 4.69 -15.62 27.12
N LEU A 190 5.40 -14.79 26.36
CA LEU A 190 6.56 -15.19 25.56
C LEU A 190 6.31 -16.47 24.75
N SER A 191 5.30 -16.45 23.87
CA SER A 191 4.80 -17.64 23.19
C SER A 191 4.62 -17.46 21.69
N LEU A 192 4.62 -18.59 20.98
CA LEU A 192 4.14 -18.71 19.61
C LEU A 192 2.80 -19.44 19.62
N THR A 193 1.79 -18.91 18.94
CA THR A 193 0.61 -19.68 18.51
C THR A 193 0.67 -19.86 17.01
N TYR A 194 0.56 -21.11 16.56
CA TYR A 194 0.65 -21.49 15.15
C TYR A 194 -0.62 -22.19 14.70
N VAL A 195 -1.19 -21.76 13.58
CA VAL A 195 -2.42 -22.31 13.02
C VAL A 195 -2.11 -22.82 11.61
N SER A 196 -1.99 -24.13 11.46
CA SER A 196 -1.82 -24.79 10.17
C SER A 196 -3.11 -24.69 9.35
N ASP A 197 -2.99 -24.41 8.05
CA ASP A 197 -4.11 -24.23 7.12
C ASP A 197 -5.22 -23.32 7.68
N VAL A 198 -4.84 -22.08 8.04
CA VAL A 198 -5.71 -21.12 8.72
C VAL A 198 -7.02 -20.83 7.97
N LEU A 199 -6.98 -20.93 6.63
CA LEU A 199 -8.16 -20.70 5.80
C LEU A 199 -9.17 -21.85 5.91
N LEU A 200 -8.71 -23.10 6.00
CA LEU A 200 -9.59 -24.22 6.30
C LEU A 200 -10.25 -24.07 7.67
N VAL A 201 -9.48 -23.67 8.69
CA VAL A 201 -9.97 -23.48 10.06
C VAL A 201 -11.12 -22.46 10.13
N VAL A 202 -11.10 -21.43 9.27
CA VAL A 202 -12.19 -20.44 9.18
C VAL A 202 -13.27 -20.77 8.14
N GLY A 203 -13.26 -21.99 7.59
CA GLY A 203 -14.30 -22.47 6.68
C GLY A 203 -14.12 -22.07 5.21
N VAL A 204 -12.94 -21.61 4.81
CA VAL A 204 -12.60 -21.34 3.41
C VAL A 204 -11.96 -22.60 2.82
N GLU A 205 -12.72 -23.38 2.06
CA GLU A 205 -12.22 -24.58 1.39
C GLU A 205 -11.33 -24.24 0.18
N LEU A 206 -11.73 -23.29 -0.65
CA LEU A 206 -10.99 -22.83 -1.82
C LEU A 206 -11.09 -21.31 -1.91
N GLY A 207 -9.96 -20.64 -2.14
CA GLY A 207 -9.95 -19.23 -2.45
C GLY A 207 -8.57 -18.57 -2.34
N ASP A 208 -8.45 -17.42 -2.99
CA ASP A 208 -7.20 -16.66 -3.10
C ASP A 208 -7.36 -15.24 -2.52
N ARG A 209 -6.25 -14.67 -2.07
CA ARG A 209 -6.10 -13.29 -1.58
C ARG A 209 -6.97 -12.96 -0.36
N TYR A 210 -6.88 -13.77 0.67
CA TYR A 210 -7.44 -13.43 1.98
C TYR A 210 -6.46 -12.56 2.78
N THR A 211 -7.03 -11.81 3.73
CA THR A 211 -6.29 -11.00 4.70
C THR A 211 -6.73 -11.38 6.10
N ILE A 212 -5.77 -11.70 6.99
CA ILE A 212 -6.00 -11.78 8.42
C ILE A 212 -5.60 -10.44 9.05
N SER A 213 -6.55 -9.84 9.77
CA SER A 213 -6.32 -8.65 10.58
C SER A 213 -6.24 -9.07 12.06
N THR A 214 -5.21 -8.63 12.77
CA THR A 214 -4.98 -9.00 14.18
C THR A 214 -4.76 -7.75 15.03
N ASN A 215 -5.41 -7.68 16.19
CA ASN A 215 -5.21 -6.62 17.19
C ASN A 215 -5.12 -7.25 18.58
N CYS A 216 -4.02 -7.00 19.29
CA CYS A 216 -3.76 -7.57 20.59
C CYS A 216 -3.71 -6.50 21.69
N THR A 217 -3.94 -6.89 22.95
CA THR A 217 -3.86 -5.96 24.08
C THR A 217 -2.43 -5.45 24.34
N ASP A 218 -1.43 -6.31 24.14
CA ASP A 218 0.00 -5.99 24.28
C ASP A 218 0.76 -6.15 22.95
N SER A 219 2.04 -5.78 22.95
CA SER A 219 2.90 -5.90 21.76
C SER A 219 2.99 -7.33 21.23
N PHE A 220 2.94 -7.46 19.91
CA PHE A 220 2.86 -8.75 19.24
C PHE A 220 3.51 -8.72 17.86
N TYR A 221 3.72 -9.87 17.25
CA TYR A 221 4.09 -10.00 15.85
C TYR A 221 3.24 -11.07 15.17
N VAL A 222 2.98 -10.92 13.88
CA VAL A 222 2.22 -11.90 13.08
C VAL A 222 2.89 -12.14 11.75
N ALA A 223 2.79 -13.36 11.24
CA ALA A 223 3.23 -13.71 9.90
C ALA A 223 2.37 -14.84 9.34
N ALA A 224 2.47 -15.09 8.04
CA ALA A 224 1.93 -16.29 7.43
C ALA A 224 2.96 -16.98 6.54
N LEU A 225 2.83 -18.29 6.40
CA LEU A 225 3.58 -19.08 5.43
C LEU A 225 2.62 -19.58 4.37
N VAL A 226 2.84 -19.18 3.13
CA VAL A 226 2.06 -19.66 1.98
C VAL A 226 2.86 -20.71 1.25
N THR A 227 2.34 -21.93 1.25
CA THR A 227 2.92 -23.06 0.54
C THR A 227 2.30 -23.16 -0.85
N ASP A 228 3.12 -23.24 -1.88
CA ASP A 228 2.76 -23.59 -3.24
C ASP A 228 3.13 -25.05 -3.48
N GLY A 229 2.14 -25.94 -3.43
CA GLY A 229 2.37 -27.38 -3.56
C GLY A 229 2.87 -27.79 -4.94
N TRP A 230 2.57 -27.01 -5.99
CA TRP A 230 3.01 -27.30 -7.36
C TRP A 230 4.46 -26.95 -7.61
N ASN A 231 4.87 -25.77 -7.13
CA ASN A 231 6.20 -25.23 -7.39
C ASN A 231 7.21 -25.59 -6.28
N HIS A 232 6.76 -26.30 -5.23
CA HIS A 232 7.53 -26.51 -4.00
C HIS A 232 8.09 -25.20 -3.43
N GLN A 233 7.32 -24.12 -3.58
CA GLN A 233 7.72 -22.79 -3.13
C GLN A 233 7.02 -22.48 -1.81
N VAL A 234 7.73 -21.81 -0.91
CA VAL A 234 7.14 -21.21 0.28
C VAL A 234 7.41 -19.72 0.23
N SER A 235 6.39 -18.93 0.52
CA SER A 235 6.50 -17.47 0.65
C SER A 235 6.15 -17.08 2.07
N VAL A 236 6.93 -16.16 2.63
CA VAL A 236 6.64 -15.60 3.95
C VAL A 236 5.89 -14.28 3.77
N LEU A 237 4.71 -14.19 4.36
CA LEU A 237 3.91 -12.97 4.37
C LEU A 237 4.09 -12.27 5.72
N GLU A 238 4.78 -11.14 5.69
CA GLU A 238 4.93 -10.25 6.85
C GLU A 238 3.73 -9.29 6.98
N PRO A 239 3.57 -8.62 8.14
CA PRO A 239 2.56 -7.57 8.29
C PRO A 239 2.74 -6.49 7.23
N SER A 240 1.67 -6.21 6.50
CA SER A 240 1.65 -5.13 5.52
C SER A 240 1.92 -3.80 6.21
N GLN A 241 2.86 -3.02 5.69
CA GLN A 241 3.12 -1.68 6.19
C GLN A 241 1.90 -0.78 5.99
N SER A 242 1.59 0.03 6.99
CA SER A 242 0.61 1.09 6.81
C SER A 242 1.15 2.11 5.81
N GLY A 243 0.30 2.71 4.98
CA GLY A 243 0.69 3.79 4.07
C GLY A 243 1.13 5.09 4.78
N VAL A 244 1.15 5.10 6.11
CA VAL A 244 1.64 6.22 6.92
C VAL A 244 3.18 6.14 6.92
N SER A 245 3.79 6.82 5.95
CA SER A 245 5.24 6.97 5.90
C SER A 245 5.68 8.20 6.69
N SER A 246 6.62 8.03 7.60
CA SER A 246 7.37 9.17 8.19
C SER A 246 8.46 9.68 7.24
N LEU A 247 8.70 8.99 6.13
CA LEU A 247 9.65 9.45 5.12
C LEU A 247 9.08 10.73 4.51
N THR A 248 9.80 11.81 4.76
CA THR A 248 9.57 13.08 4.13
C THR A 248 10.18 12.99 2.72
N PRO A 249 9.39 13.18 1.64
CA PRO A 249 9.95 13.14 0.30
C PRO A 249 11.10 14.15 0.18
N PRO A 250 12.18 13.84 -0.57
CA PRO A 250 13.23 14.82 -0.83
C PRO A 250 12.61 16.13 -1.36
N GLY A 251 12.94 17.26 -0.71
CA GLY A 251 12.33 18.57 -0.98
C GLY A 251 11.17 18.97 -0.05
N TYR A 252 10.82 18.15 0.95
CA TYR A 252 9.78 18.45 1.96
C TYR A 252 10.34 18.57 3.40
N GLY A 253 11.66 18.49 3.59
CA GLY A 253 12.32 18.49 4.89
C GLY A 253 12.66 19.88 5.46
N GLU A 254 12.48 20.93 4.68
CA GLU A 254 12.33 22.26 5.28
C GLU A 254 10.91 22.31 5.87
N PRO A 255 10.74 22.73 7.14
CA PRO A 255 9.41 23.06 7.61
C PRO A 255 8.82 24.02 6.56
N PRO A 256 7.59 23.76 6.05
CA PRO A 256 6.97 24.70 5.14
C PRO A 256 7.13 26.08 5.76
N PRO A 257 7.56 27.12 5.00
CA PRO A 257 7.66 28.48 5.54
C PRO A 257 6.41 28.71 6.35
N ALA A 258 6.59 29.07 7.63
CA ALA A 258 5.52 29.11 8.64
C ALA A 258 4.24 29.55 7.96
N PRO A 259 3.14 28.76 8.05
CA PRO A 259 1.98 28.92 7.19
C PRO A 259 1.69 30.41 7.14
N ASN A 260 1.88 30.98 5.95
CA ASN A 260 1.40 32.33 5.70
C ASN A 260 -0.06 32.25 6.15
N PRO A 261 -0.46 33.02 7.18
CA PRO A 261 -1.68 32.79 7.94
C PRO A 261 -2.78 32.49 6.95
N GLU A 262 -3.27 31.24 6.98
CA GLU A 262 -4.12 30.60 5.97
C GLU A 262 -4.55 31.61 4.92
N THR A 263 -3.81 31.76 3.82
CA THR A 263 -4.43 32.42 2.67
C THR A 263 -5.63 31.53 2.39
N PRO A 264 -6.86 32.00 2.64
CA PRO A 264 -8.03 31.17 2.42
C PRO A 264 -7.93 30.70 0.98
N ASP A 265 -8.22 29.41 0.75
CA ASP A 265 -8.47 28.91 -0.61
C ASP A 265 -9.16 30.04 -1.37
N PRO A 266 -8.58 30.57 -2.48
CA PRO A 266 -9.21 31.66 -3.20
C PRO A 266 -10.65 31.22 -3.41
N PRO A 267 -11.63 32.03 -2.94
CA PRO A 267 -13.01 31.60 -2.94
C PRO A 267 -13.32 31.11 -4.36
N PRO A 268 -13.91 29.91 -4.51
CA PRO A 268 -14.29 29.44 -5.83
C PRO A 268 -15.05 30.60 -6.50
N PRO A 269 -14.70 31.00 -7.74
CA PRO A 269 -15.18 32.22 -8.35
C PRO A 269 -16.69 32.33 -8.12
N SER A 270 -17.06 33.22 -7.20
CA SER A 270 -18.41 33.23 -6.65
C SER A 270 -19.27 34.09 -7.55
N GLY A 271 -19.77 33.48 -8.61
CA GLY A 271 -20.65 34.16 -9.56
C GLY A 271 -20.45 33.64 -10.96
N CYS A 272 -21.56 33.52 -11.69
CA CYS A 272 -21.52 33.26 -13.11
C CYS A 272 -20.84 34.42 -13.83
N THR A 273 -19.89 34.14 -14.72
CA THR A 273 -19.29 35.17 -15.55
C THR A 273 -20.38 35.96 -16.27
N GLN A 274 -20.29 37.30 -16.29
CA GLN A 274 -21.34 38.12 -16.88
C GLN A 274 -21.58 37.73 -18.35
N GLY A 275 -22.84 37.45 -18.69
CA GLY A 275 -23.24 37.01 -20.04
C GLY A 275 -23.13 35.50 -20.28
N TRP A 276 -22.64 34.72 -19.30
CA TRP A 276 -22.60 33.26 -19.39
C TRP A 276 -23.83 32.63 -18.73
N VAL A 277 -24.08 31.37 -19.08
CA VAL A 277 -25.04 30.51 -18.39
C VAL A 277 -24.27 29.58 -17.47
N CYS A 278 -24.63 29.53 -16.18
CA CYS A 278 -23.87 28.74 -15.22
C CYS A 278 -24.73 27.75 -14.44
N VAL A 279 -24.08 26.65 -14.04
CA VAL A 279 -24.65 25.63 -13.17
C VAL A 279 -23.64 25.24 -12.10
N ASP A 280 -24.09 25.27 -10.84
CA ASP A 280 -23.27 24.98 -9.67
C ASP A 280 -23.82 23.81 -8.86
N LEU A 281 -22.94 22.91 -8.43
CA LEU A 281 -23.18 22.00 -7.30
C LEU A 281 -22.11 22.26 -6.23
N LYS A 282 -22.47 23.06 -5.23
CA LYS A 282 -21.58 23.42 -4.13
C LYS A 282 -21.37 22.25 -3.17
N GLY A 283 -20.18 22.19 -2.57
CA GLY A 283 -19.82 21.16 -1.60
C GLY A 283 -19.63 19.79 -2.24
N THR A 284 -19.55 18.75 -1.39
CA THR A 284 -19.40 17.37 -1.86
C THR A 284 -20.73 16.87 -2.45
N PHE A 285 -20.81 16.74 -3.76
CA PHE A 285 -22.00 16.20 -4.44
C PHE A 285 -21.88 14.69 -4.73
N HIS A 286 -20.66 14.15 -4.73
CA HIS A 286 -20.45 12.71 -4.88
C HIS A 286 -19.29 12.18 -4.04
N ARG A 287 -19.54 11.07 -3.33
CA ARG A 287 -18.54 10.22 -2.70
C ARG A 287 -18.75 8.81 -3.22
N ALA A 288 -17.77 8.27 -3.91
CA ALA A 288 -17.84 6.91 -4.42
C ALA A 288 -17.70 5.92 -3.26
N THR A 289 -18.68 5.04 -3.15
CA THR A 289 -18.72 3.91 -2.22
C THR A 289 -19.11 2.66 -2.98
N THR A 290 -18.99 1.47 -2.38
CA THR A 290 -19.45 0.23 -3.02
C THR A 290 -20.94 0.28 -3.38
N GLY A 291 -21.78 0.88 -2.53
CA GLY A 291 -23.23 1.01 -2.78
C GLY A 291 -23.60 2.16 -3.74
N ARG A 292 -22.69 3.10 -3.99
CA ARG A 292 -22.89 4.21 -4.93
C ARG A 292 -21.57 4.52 -5.65
N PRO A 293 -21.14 3.65 -6.57
CA PRO A 293 -19.81 3.71 -7.16
C PRO A 293 -19.66 4.82 -8.20
N SER A 294 -20.77 5.29 -8.77
CA SER A 294 -20.81 6.42 -9.69
C SER A 294 -21.96 7.39 -9.39
N TYR A 295 -21.90 8.55 -10.02
CA TYR A 295 -22.93 9.58 -10.00
C TYR A 295 -23.12 10.16 -11.39
N GLU A 296 -24.37 10.27 -11.82
CA GLU A 296 -24.75 10.94 -13.06
C GLU A 296 -25.87 11.93 -12.75
N THR A 297 -25.80 13.11 -13.35
CA THR A 297 -26.91 14.07 -13.34
C THR A 297 -27.04 14.74 -14.70
N ARG A 298 -28.24 15.27 -14.97
CA ARG A 298 -28.56 16.03 -16.18
C ARG A 298 -28.96 17.44 -15.78
N LEU A 299 -28.31 18.43 -16.39
CA LEU A 299 -28.47 19.83 -16.08
C LEU A 299 -29.20 20.50 -17.24
N ASN A 300 -30.26 21.25 -16.93
CA ASN A 300 -31.02 21.96 -17.95
C ASN A 300 -30.13 23.04 -18.59
N THR A 301 -30.13 23.07 -19.92
CA THR A 301 -29.39 24.05 -20.70
C THR A 301 -30.39 24.82 -21.57
N PRO A 302 -30.42 26.17 -21.52
CA PRO A 302 -31.26 26.94 -22.42
C PRO A 302 -30.95 26.60 -23.88
N ALA A 303 -32.00 26.54 -24.70
CA ALA A 303 -31.82 26.36 -26.14
C ALA A 303 -31.02 27.53 -26.71
N GLY A 304 -30.15 27.25 -27.67
CA GLY A 304 -29.27 28.25 -28.28
C GLY A 304 -27.99 27.64 -28.81
N THR A 305 -27.12 28.50 -29.33
CA THR A 305 -25.78 28.13 -29.79
C THR A 305 -24.75 28.74 -28.84
N TYR A 306 -23.79 27.92 -28.43
CA TYR A 306 -22.72 28.31 -27.51
C TYR A 306 -21.36 28.20 -28.21
N GLN A 307 -20.42 29.04 -27.80
CA GLN A 307 -19.07 29.05 -28.34
C GLN A 307 -18.08 28.29 -27.46
N ARG A 308 -18.32 28.22 -26.16
CA ARG A 308 -17.36 27.69 -25.17
C ARG A 308 -18.05 27.11 -23.95
N VAL A 309 -17.48 26.05 -23.39
CA VAL A 309 -17.91 25.43 -22.12
C VAL A 309 -16.70 25.29 -21.21
N VAL A 310 -16.79 25.86 -20.01
CA VAL A 310 -15.78 25.71 -18.95
C VAL A 310 -16.37 24.83 -17.86
N PHE A 311 -15.66 23.77 -17.51
CA PHE A 311 -16.08 22.76 -16.53
C PHE A 311 -15.02 22.65 -15.45
N ARG A 312 -15.38 22.98 -14.21
CA ARG A 312 -14.47 23.01 -13.05
C ARG A 312 -15.03 22.20 -11.90
N PHE A 313 -14.19 21.44 -11.22
CA PHE A 313 -14.57 20.70 -10.02
C PHE A 313 -13.32 20.29 -9.23
N LYS A 314 -13.48 20.02 -7.94
CA LYS A 314 -12.45 19.40 -7.12
C LYS A 314 -12.63 17.88 -7.09
N VAL A 315 -11.54 17.13 -7.19
CA VAL A 315 -11.52 15.67 -7.01
C VAL A 315 -10.47 15.26 -6.00
N HIS A 316 -10.90 14.53 -4.97
CA HIS A 316 -10.01 13.87 -4.03
C HIS A 316 -9.73 12.44 -4.51
N HIS A 317 -8.46 12.14 -4.74
CA HIS A 317 -8.02 10.84 -5.22
C HIS A 317 -7.96 9.82 -4.07
N GLY A 318 -9.02 9.04 -3.89
CA GLY A 318 -9.15 8.07 -2.79
C GLY A 318 -8.20 6.88 -2.81
N GLY A 319 -7.39 6.74 -3.88
CA GLY A 319 -6.47 5.64 -4.09
C GLY A 319 -6.78 4.90 -5.38
N TRP A 320 -5.82 4.14 -5.88
CA TRP A 320 -6.02 3.33 -7.08
C TRP A 320 -6.87 2.09 -6.73
N ASN A 321 -7.84 1.75 -7.58
CA ASN A 321 -8.55 0.49 -7.43
C ASN A 321 -7.55 -0.67 -7.60
N ARG A 322 -7.60 -1.65 -6.67
CA ARG A 322 -6.66 -2.77 -6.62
C ARG A 322 -6.93 -3.86 -7.66
N VAL A 323 -8.16 -3.97 -8.16
CA VAL A 323 -8.54 -4.89 -9.24
C VAL A 323 -7.96 -4.40 -10.57
N SER A 324 -8.05 -3.08 -10.80
CA SER A 324 -7.53 -2.47 -12.02
C SER A 324 -7.18 -1.02 -11.77
N SER A 325 -5.95 -0.65 -12.11
CA SER A 325 -5.55 0.76 -12.13
C SER A 325 -5.68 1.35 -13.54
N ARG A 326 -6.33 0.65 -14.47
CA ARG A 326 -6.25 0.99 -15.90
C ARG A 326 -7.07 2.20 -16.30
N ASN A 327 -8.31 2.36 -15.86
CA ASN A 327 -9.10 3.57 -16.10
C ASN A 327 -9.86 3.94 -14.82
N GLN A 328 -9.62 5.13 -14.30
CA GLN A 328 -10.40 5.74 -13.21
C GLN A 328 -11.08 6.98 -13.78
N ASN A 329 -12.41 7.04 -13.75
CA ASN A 329 -13.15 8.15 -14.32
C ASN A 329 -12.93 9.41 -13.50
N LEU A 330 -12.47 10.49 -14.14
CA LEU A 330 -12.45 11.82 -13.54
C LEU A 330 -13.79 12.51 -13.74
N PHE A 331 -14.27 12.49 -14.99
CA PHE A 331 -15.58 13.01 -15.37
C PHE A 331 -16.01 12.46 -16.73
N TRP A 332 -17.29 12.57 -17.01
CA TRP A 332 -17.92 12.44 -18.31
C TRP A 332 -18.82 13.65 -18.53
N LEU A 333 -18.67 14.35 -19.65
CA LEU A 333 -19.40 15.57 -19.98
C LEU A 333 -19.88 15.49 -21.42
N ALA A 334 -21.20 15.44 -21.62
CA ALA A 334 -21.82 15.30 -22.94
C ALA A 334 -23.10 16.13 -23.08
N ARG A 335 -23.55 16.36 -24.32
CA ARG A 335 -24.92 16.78 -24.60
C ARG A 335 -25.78 15.53 -24.71
N GLU A 336 -26.69 15.31 -23.77
CA GLU A 336 -27.58 14.14 -23.65
C GLU A 336 -26.90 12.76 -23.52
N LYS A 337 -26.06 12.39 -24.50
CA LYS A 337 -25.48 11.05 -24.69
C LYS A 337 -24.05 11.12 -25.23
N HIS A 338 -23.35 9.99 -25.19
CA HIS A 338 -21.93 9.88 -25.53
C HIS A 338 -21.55 10.26 -26.97
N VAL A 339 -22.51 10.39 -27.89
CA VAL A 339 -22.23 10.76 -29.29
C VAL A 339 -21.72 12.21 -29.38
N ASP A 340 -22.27 13.11 -28.57
CA ASP A 340 -21.92 14.52 -28.51
C ASP A 340 -21.11 14.80 -27.24
N LEU A 341 -19.85 14.36 -27.26
CA LEU A 341 -18.99 14.34 -26.09
C LEU A 341 -18.13 15.60 -26.05
N PHE A 342 -18.36 16.46 -25.05
CA PHE A 342 -17.43 17.53 -24.73
C PHE A 342 -16.12 16.95 -24.23
N GLY A 343 -16.18 16.06 -23.23
CA GLY A 343 -14.98 15.45 -22.67
C GLY A 343 -15.29 14.22 -21.81
N PHE A 344 -14.39 13.23 -21.87
CA PHE A 344 -14.37 12.07 -20.98
C PHE A 344 -12.97 11.94 -20.40
N GLY A 345 -12.77 12.46 -19.19
CA GLY A 345 -11.49 12.48 -18.50
C GLY A 345 -11.24 11.20 -17.71
N VAL A 346 -10.05 10.62 -17.84
CA VAL A 346 -9.65 9.37 -17.20
C VAL A 346 -8.22 9.46 -16.68
N ALA A 347 -8.01 9.00 -15.45
CA ALA A 347 -6.69 8.77 -14.87
C ALA A 347 -6.31 7.27 -14.94
N LYS A 348 -5.06 6.98 -15.28
CA LYS A 348 -4.47 5.64 -15.25
C LYS A 348 -3.40 5.59 -14.17
N GLY A 349 -3.49 4.57 -13.32
CA GLY A 349 -2.57 4.34 -12.22
C GLY A 349 -1.40 3.43 -12.59
N PRO A 350 -0.65 2.93 -11.58
CA PRO A 350 0.68 2.36 -11.75
C PRO A 350 0.72 0.97 -12.40
N GLY A 351 -0.41 0.26 -12.54
CA GLY A 351 -0.49 -1.04 -13.25
C GLY A 351 -0.56 -0.92 -14.77
N GLY A 352 -0.28 0.28 -15.31
CA GLY A 352 -0.16 0.59 -16.73
C GLY A 352 0.68 1.85 -16.92
N PRO A 353 0.75 2.43 -18.14
CA PRO A 353 1.41 3.71 -18.34
C PRO A 353 0.66 4.77 -17.53
N ALA A 354 1.36 5.38 -16.56
CA ALA A 354 0.81 6.41 -15.72
C ALA A 354 0.49 7.66 -16.55
N GLN A 355 -0.80 7.91 -16.75
CA GLN A 355 -1.26 8.96 -17.64
C GLN A 355 -2.64 9.47 -17.24
N VAL A 356 -2.90 10.73 -17.53
CA VAL A 356 -4.24 11.29 -17.60
C VAL A 356 -4.56 11.53 -19.06
N PHE A 357 -5.76 11.16 -19.49
CA PHE A 357 -6.20 11.42 -20.85
C PHE A 357 -7.65 11.89 -20.86
N TYR A 358 -8.03 12.56 -21.94
CA TYR A 358 -9.44 12.74 -22.25
C TYR A 358 -9.76 12.24 -23.65
N ARG A 359 -11.01 11.83 -23.84
CA ARG A 359 -11.63 11.67 -25.16
C ARG A 359 -12.64 12.78 -25.39
N THR A 360 -12.81 13.17 -26.63
CA THR A 360 -13.77 14.19 -27.04
C THR A 360 -14.14 13.96 -28.49
N ASP A 361 -15.24 14.52 -28.95
CA ASP A 361 -15.65 14.72 -30.36
C ASP A 361 -17.17 14.75 -30.40
N TRP A 362 -17.70 15.58 -31.29
CA TRP A 362 -19.11 15.73 -31.56
C TRP A 362 -19.58 14.86 -32.73
N GLY A 363 -20.71 14.17 -32.61
CA GLY A 363 -21.24 13.33 -33.69
C GLY A 363 -20.44 12.04 -34.00
N ILE A 364 -19.40 11.72 -33.23
CA ILE A 364 -18.50 10.58 -33.49
C ILE A 364 -18.73 9.44 -32.48
N ASN A 365 -18.76 8.20 -32.95
CA ASN A 365 -18.89 7.03 -32.07
C ASN A 365 -17.67 6.83 -31.15
N HIS A 366 -17.88 6.29 -29.95
CA HIS A 366 -16.86 6.15 -28.88
C HIS A 366 -15.48 5.63 -29.33
N VAL A 367 -15.46 4.64 -30.23
CA VAL A 367 -14.21 4.00 -30.70
C VAL A 367 -13.36 4.91 -31.58
N ASN A 368 -13.97 5.89 -32.26
CA ASN A 368 -13.32 6.78 -33.22
C ASN A 368 -13.05 8.17 -32.65
N LYS A 369 -13.49 8.45 -31.43
CA LYS A 369 -13.25 9.74 -30.77
C LYS A 369 -11.76 9.98 -30.58
N GLN A 370 -11.31 11.19 -30.82
CA GLN A 370 -9.95 11.59 -30.54
C GLN A 370 -9.61 11.35 -29.06
N ARG A 371 -8.33 11.05 -28.82
CA ARG A 371 -7.82 10.76 -27.48
C ARG A 371 -6.54 11.54 -27.28
N VAL A 372 -6.57 12.47 -26.33
CA VAL A 372 -5.40 13.29 -25.97
C VAL A 372 -4.83 12.77 -24.66
N VAL A 373 -3.55 12.40 -24.66
CA VAL A 373 -2.87 11.71 -23.55
C VAL A 373 -1.75 12.58 -23.00
N LYS A 374 -1.68 12.69 -21.67
CA LYS A 374 -0.56 13.29 -20.95
C LYS A 374 -0.02 12.33 -19.91
N HIS A 375 1.29 12.12 -19.91
CA HIS A 375 1.95 11.33 -18.87
C HIS A 375 1.93 12.10 -17.55
N TYR A 376 1.19 11.57 -16.59
CA TYR A 376 1.05 12.11 -15.25
C TYR A 376 0.46 11.04 -14.33
N LEU A 377 1.06 10.86 -13.16
CA LEU A 377 0.56 9.96 -12.13
C LEU A 377 -0.09 10.79 -11.02
N MET A 378 -1.41 10.73 -10.92
CA MET A 378 -2.11 11.31 -9.77
C MET A 378 -1.70 10.56 -8.48
N ARG A 379 -1.55 11.32 -7.39
CA ARG A 379 -1.15 10.80 -6.08
C ARG A 379 -2.39 10.49 -5.25
N ALA A 380 -2.40 9.31 -4.64
CA ALA A 380 -3.44 8.95 -3.69
C ALA A 380 -3.43 9.89 -2.48
N GLY A 381 -4.61 10.19 -1.95
CA GLY A 381 -4.82 11.13 -0.85
C GLY A 381 -4.78 12.61 -1.24
N GLN A 382 -4.40 12.95 -2.48
CA GLN A 382 -4.33 14.34 -2.93
C GLN A 382 -5.68 14.81 -3.48
N THR A 383 -5.98 16.09 -3.29
CA THR A 383 -7.11 16.77 -3.94
C THR A 383 -6.57 17.61 -5.10
N TYR A 384 -7.27 17.54 -6.23
CA TYR A 384 -6.96 18.29 -7.42
C TYR A 384 -8.14 19.19 -7.78
N ASP A 385 -7.86 20.43 -8.17
CA ASP A 385 -8.78 21.25 -8.94
C ASP A 385 -8.62 20.88 -10.41
N VAL A 386 -9.72 20.46 -11.03
CA VAL A 386 -9.78 20.02 -12.41
C VAL A 386 -10.50 21.08 -13.21
N MET A 387 -9.84 21.65 -14.21
CA MET A 387 -10.45 22.54 -15.20
C MET A 387 -10.41 21.91 -16.57
N TYR A 388 -11.58 21.80 -17.21
CA TYR A 388 -11.73 21.41 -18.60
C TYR A 388 -12.37 22.56 -19.38
N ASP A 389 -11.62 23.15 -20.30
CA ASP A 389 -12.01 24.29 -21.11
C ASP A 389 -12.19 23.84 -22.56
N PHE A 390 -13.43 23.76 -23.02
CA PHE A 390 -13.81 23.38 -24.38
C PHE A 390 -14.23 24.64 -25.15
N ASP A 391 -13.29 25.22 -25.91
CA ASP A 391 -13.49 26.43 -26.71
C ASP A 391 -13.69 26.04 -28.19
N ALA A 392 -14.95 25.87 -28.59
CA ALA A 392 -15.32 25.46 -29.93
C ALA A 392 -14.96 26.55 -30.96
N ALA A 393 -15.32 27.80 -30.66
CA ALA A 393 -15.06 28.93 -31.55
C ALA A 393 -13.55 29.22 -31.69
N GLY A 394 -12.80 29.13 -30.59
CA GLY A 394 -11.35 29.28 -30.56
C GLY A 394 -10.57 28.05 -31.04
N GLY A 395 -11.24 26.92 -31.29
CA GLY A 395 -10.62 25.69 -31.78
C GLY A 395 -9.64 25.06 -30.78
N ARG A 396 -9.90 25.19 -29.47
CA ARG A 396 -8.98 24.72 -28.42
C ARG A 396 -9.71 23.96 -27.32
N ILE A 397 -9.08 22.90 -26.84
CA ILE A 397 -9.47 22.20 -25.62
C ILE A 397 -8.29 22.20 -24.66
N VAL A 398 -8.52 22.53 -23.39
CA VAL A 398 -7.50 22.46 -22.33
C VAL A 398 -8.03 21.67 -21.14
N LEU A 399 -7.31 20.63 -20.73
CA LEU A 399 -7.48 19.98 -19.44
C LEU A 399 -6.31 20.35 -18.53
N THR A 400 -6.61 20.93 -17.38
CA THR A 400 -5.64 21.29 -16.33
C THR A 400 -5.95 20.54 -15.04
N LEU A 401 -4.89 20.05 -14.36
CA LEU A 401 -4.95 19.65 -12.95
C LEU A 401 -4.06 20.58 -12.14
N THR A 402 -4.65 21.15 -11.09
CA THR A 402 -3.96 21.97 -10.11
C THR A 402 -3.99 21.25 -8.77
N ASP A 403 -2.85 21.15 -8.09
CA ASP A 403 -2.80 20.51 -6.79
C ASP A 403 -3.34 21.40 -5.65
N SER A 404 -3.45 20.83 -4.45
CA SER A 404 -3.89 21.57 -3.25
C SER A 404 -2.97 22.70 -2.82
N ALA A 405 -1.75 22.79 -3.36
CA ALA A 405 -0.84 23.92 -3.13
C ALA A 405 -0.99 25.01 -4.22
N GLY A 406 -1.92 24.83 -5.17
CA GLY A 406 -2.18 25.78 -6.25
C GLY A 406 -1.25 25.62 -7.46
N ASN A 407 -0.41 24.57 -7.50
CA ASN A 407 0.50 24.36 -8.62
C ASN A 407 -0.20 23.66 -9.78
N GLU A 408 -0.04 24.18 -11.00
CA GLU A 408 -0.42 23.44 -12.21
C GLU A 408 0.52 22.22 -12.34
N VAL A 409 0.01 21.03 -12.06
CA VAL A 409 0.77 19.78 -12.09
C VAL A 409 0.58 19.00 -13.40
N MET A 410 -0.47 19.33 -14.15
CA MET A 410 -0.73 18.75 -15.45
C MET A 410 -1.49 19.72 -16.34
N ARG A 411 -1.06 19.81 -17.60
CA ARG A 411 -1.77 20.49 -18.68
C ARG A 411 -1.75 19.64 -19.94
N SER A 412 -2.91 19.50 -20.56
CA SER A 412 -3.10 18.80 -21.82
C SER A 412 -3.94 19.66 -22.76
N GLU A 413 -3.57 19.70 -24.03
CA GLU A 413 -4.23 20.51 -25.05
C GLU A 413 -4.64 19.68 -26.26
N GLY A 414 -5.77 20.05 -26.88
CA GLY A 414 -6.30 19.44 -28.09
C GLY A 414 -7.21 20.40 -28.83
N GLN A 415 -7.98 19.90 -29.79
CA GLN A 415 -8.83 20.72 -30.64
C GLN A 415 -10.22 20.09 -30.75
N PRO A 416 -11.31 20.87 -30.67
CA PRO A 416 -12.65 20.35 -30.93
C PRO A 416 -12.84 20.11 -32.43
N ASN A 417 -13.72 19.17 -32.79
CA ASN A 417 -14.10 18.90 -34.18
C ASN A 417 -15.32 19.72 -34.65
N ILE A 418 -15.71 20.72 -33.87
CA ILE A 418 -16.84 21.63 -34.10
C ILE A 418 -16.42 23.07 -33.77
N SER A 419 -17.07 24.04 -34.41
CA SER A 419 -16.84 25.47 -34.18
C SER A 419 -17.91 26.12 -33.29
N GLU A 420 -19.01 25.42 -33.01
CA GLU A 420 -20.10 25.88 -32.18
C GLU A 420 -20.88 24.71 -31.58
N ILE A 421 -21.59 24.96 -30.48
CA ILE A 421 -22.24 23.96 -29.65
C ILE A 421 -23.75 24.22 -29.66
N PRO A 422 -24.55 23.51 -30.47
CA PRO A 422 -25.99 23.71 -30.52
C PRO A 422 -26.71 22.96 -29.39
N PHE A 423 -27.67 23.63 -28.75
CA PHE A 423 -28.66 23.03 -27.87
C PHE A 423 -30.07 23.34 -28.39
N ALA A 424 -30.84 22.29 -28.71
CA ALA A 424 -32.26 22.38 -28.98
C ALA A 424 -33.06 22.47 -27.67
N GLU A 425 -34.34 22.84 -27.78
CA GLU A 425 -35.25 22.86 -26.63
C GLU A 425 -35.31 21.49 -25.94
N GLY A 426 -35.23 21.51 -24.61
CA GLY A 426 -35.27 20.31 -23.77
C GLY A 426 -33.96 19.52 -23.70
N GLN A 427 -32.95 19.85 -24.51
CA GLN A 427 -31.63 19.21 -24.41
C GLN A 427 -30.86 19.67 -23.17
N ARG A 428 -30.10 18.73 -22.60
CA ARG A 428 -29.41 18.87 -21.33
C ARG A 428 -27.94 18.54 -21.45
N ILE A 429 -27.14 19.13 -20.58
CA ILE A 429 -25.80 18.67 -20.30
C ILE A 429 -25.89 17.47 -19.37
N ALA A 430 -25.30 16.36 -19.77
CA ALA A 430 -25.19 15.17 -18.95
C ALA A 430 -23.76 15.11 -18.38
N VAL A 431 -23.66 15.00 -17.06
CA VAL A 431 -22.40 14.89 -16.33
C VAL A 431 -22.35 13.63 -15.50
N GLY A 432 -21.23 12.92 -15.58
CA GLY A 432 -20.98 11.67 -14.90
C GLY A 432 -19.65 11.69 -14.16
N PHE A 433 -19.59 11.00 -13.03
CA PHE A 433 -18.41 10.89 -12.18
C PHE A 433 -18.33 9.47 -11.62
N GLY A 434 -17.12 8.89 -11.64
CA GLY A 434 -16.89 7.52 -11.20
C GLY A 434 -17.40 6.48 -12.20
N PHE A 435 -16.86 5.27 -12.13
CA PHE A 435 -17.40 4.11 -12.85
C PHE A 435 -18.28 3.25 -11.94
N ARG A 436 -19.23 2.53 -12.56
CA ARG A 436 -20.06 1.56 -11.84
C ARG A 436 -19.28 0.31 -11.42
N GLY A 437 -18.15 0.01 -12.06
CA GLY A 437 -17.39 -1.21 -11.81
C GLY A 437 -17.93 -2.44 -12.53
N GLU A 438 -18.77 -2.27 -13.55
CA GLU A 438 -19.35 -3.36 -14.34
C GLU A 438 -18.34 -3.99 -15.32
N HIS A 439 -17.19 -3.35 -15.53
CA HIS A 439 -16.13 -3.84 -16.41
C HIS A 439 -14.76 -3.76 -15.71
N ASP A 440 -13.92 -4.77 -15.91
CA ASP A 440 -12.59 -4.85 -15.30
C ASP A 440 -11.66 -3.69 -15.69
N ASN A 441 -11.85 -3.13 -16.88
CA ASN A 441 -11.11 -1.97 -17.35
C ASN A 441 -11.70 -0.64 -16.87
N GLU A 442 -12.87 -0.63 -16.22
CA GLU A 442 -13.57 0.54 -15.68
C GLU A 442 -14.06 0.25 -14.24
N PRO A 443 -13.12 -0.03 -13.32
CA PRO A 443 -13.44 -0.43 -11.96
C PRO A 443 -14.09 0.72 -11.17
N ALA A 444 -14.90 0.35 -10.18
CA ALA A 444 -15.44 1.31 -9.22
C ALA A 444 -14.32 2.05 -8.45
N GLN A 445 -14.64 3.25 -7.96
CA GLN A 445 -13.67 4.18 -7.35
C GLN A 445 -13.91 4.43 -5.85
N PRO A 446 -14.04 3.40 -4.99
CA PRO A 446 -14.35 3.63 -3.58
C PRO A 446 -13.30 4.54 -2.92
N GLY A 447 -13.78 5.51 -2.14
CA GLY A 447 -12.92 6.49 -1.46
C GLY A 447 -12.69 7.78 -2.26
N TRP A 448 -12.98 7.80 -3.56
CA TRP A 448 -12.93 9.03 -4.35
C TRP A 448 -14.08 9.97 -3.99
N ARG A 449 -13.84 11.27 -4.11
CA ARG A 449 -14.82 12.30 -3.79
C ARG A 449 -14.73 13.45 -4.76
N TRP A 450 -15.88 13.96 -5.19
CA TRP A 450 -16.00 15.12 -6.06
C TRP A 450 -16.78 16.22 -5.35
N SER A 451 -16.32 17.45 -5.49
CA SER A 451 -16.96 18.62 -4.89
C SER A 451 -16.88 19.84 -5.78
N ASP A 452 -17.76 20.80 -5.50
CA ASP A 452 -17.71 22.16 -6.03
C ASP A 452 -17.72 22.18 -7.57
N LEU A 453 -18.68 21.47 -8.17
CA LEU A 453 -18.86 21.47 -9.61
C LEU A 453 -19.38 22.84 -10.06
N HIS A 454 -18.72 23.41 -11.06
CA HIS A 454 -19.09 24.65 -11.72
C HIS A 454 -19.00 24.44 -13.24
N ILE A 455 -20.06 24.76 -13.95
CA ILE A 455 -20.11 24.71 -15.41
C ILE A 455 -20.54 26.08 -15.91
N GLU A 456 -19.78 26.66 -16.83
CA GLU A 456 -20.15 27.89 -17.53
C GLU A 456 -20.26 27.63 -19.02
N LEU A 457 -21.29 28.18 -19.66
CA LEU A 457 -21.44 28.19 -21.11
C LEU A 457 -21.49 29.62 -21.63
N LEU A 458 -20.69 29.91 -22.64
CA LEU A 458 -20.67 31.20 -23.34
C LEU A 458 -21.62 31.14 -24.54
N PRO A 459 -22.76 31.87 -24.52
CA PRO A 459 -23.62 31.99 -25.68
C PRO A 459 -22.88 32.63 -26.86
N LYS A 460 -23.32 32.30 -28.08
CA LYS A 460 -22.76 32.86 -29.31
C LYS A 460 -23.19 34.29 -29.59
#